data_AF-A0A564Y179-F1
#
_entry.id   AF-A0A564Y179-F1
#
_cell.length_a   1.000
_cell.length_b   1.000
_cell.length_c   1.000
_cell.angle_alpha   90.00
_cell.angle_beta   90.00
_cell.angle_gamma   90.00
#
_symmetry.space_group_name_H-M   'P 1'
#
loop_
_entity.id
_entity.type
_entity.pdbx_description
1 polymer ?
#
loop_
_entity_poly.entity_id
_entity_poly.type
_entity_poly.pdbx_seq_one_letter_code
_entity_poly.pdbx_strand_id
1 'polypeptide(L)' 'MTQMCPGLIYSIIWLFLVLWVAWPVAAFTASIYVFLLPFAACIPSLEGTLQQLLVIVELPLVWAKKCLQMSPLTDCSV' A
#
# COMPACT_ATOMS: atom_id res chain seq x y z
N MET A 1 7.32 -8.11 -34.73
CA MET A 1 7.57 -8.65 -33.38
C MET A 1 7.46 -7.48 -32.42
N THR A 2 6.44 -7.49 -31.56
CA THR A 2 6.01 -6.35 -30.75
C THR A 2 7.17 -5.80 -29.90
N GLN A 3 7.54 -4.53 -30.12
CA GLN A 3 8.40 -3.76 -29.23
C GLN A 3 7.80 -3.79 -27.82
N MET A 4 8.30 -4.68 -26.97
CA MET A 4 7.92 -4.74 -25.57
C MET A 4 8.63 -3.58 -24.87
N CYS A 5 7.95 -2.43 -24.81
CA CYS A 5 8.38 -1.33 -23.96
C CYS A 5 8.43 -1.86 -22.52
N PRO A 6 9.62 -1.94 -21.88
CA PRO A 6 9.75 -2.54 -20.55
C PRO A 6 8.84 -1.88 -19.52
N GLY A 7 8.60 -0.57 -19.64
CA GLY A 7 7.68 0.18 -18.77
C GLY A 7 6.23 -0.29 -18.81
N LEU A 8 5.74 -0.83 -19.94
CA LEU A 8 4.35 -1.34 -20.04
C LEU A 8 4.18 -2.67 -19.29
N ILE A 9 5.19 -3.55 -19.36
CA ILE A 9 5.18 -4.82 -18.63
C ILE A 9 5.24 -4.54 -17.13
N TYR A 10 6.08 -3.58 -16.72
CA TYR A 10 6.20 -3.20 -15.32
C TYR A 10 4.92 -2.55 -14.76
N SER A 11 4.22 -1.71 -15.52
CA SER A 11 2.97 -1.10 -15.06
C SER A 11 1.83 -2.13 -14.91
N ILE A 12 1.75 -3.12 -15.79
CA ILE A 12 0.76 -4.22 -15.69
C ILE A 12 1.02 -5.09 -14.45
N ILE A 13 2.28 -5.42 -14.16
CA ILE A 13 2.64 -6.21 -12.98
C ILE A 13 2.33 -5.43 -11.70
N TRP A 14 2.70 -4.15 -11.64
CA TRP A 14 2.36 -3.27 -10.52
C TRP A 14 0.85 -3.15 -10.30
N LEU A 15 0.05 -3.03 -11.37
CA LEU A 15 -1.40 -2.94 -11.29
C LEU A 15 -1.99 -4.21 -10.67
N PHE A 16 -1.54 -5.39 -11.09
CA PHE A 16 -1.96 -6.66 -10.48
C PHE A 16 -1.59 -6.73 -9.00
N LEU A 17 -0.38 -6.28 -8.64
CA LEU A 17 0.12 -6.30 -7.26
C LEU A 17 -0.69 -5.35 -6.37
N VAL A 18 -1.05 -4.16 -6.86
CA VAL A 18 -1.92 -3.22 -6.16
C VAL A 18 -3.34 -3.78 -5.98
N LEU A 19 -3.91 -4.38 -7.04
CA LEU A 19 -5.28 -4.86 -7.04
C LEU A 19 -5.48 -6.10 -6.15
N TRP A 20 -4.50 -7.01 -6.11
CA TRP A 20 -4.60 -8.27 -5.38
C TRP A 20 -3.97 -8.25 -3.99
N VAL A 21 -2.93 -7.45 -3.76
CA VAL A 21 -2.19 -7.46 -2.48
C VAL A 21 -2.45 -6.19 -1.71
N ALA A 22 -2.23 -5.02 -2.32
CA ALA A 22 -2.35 -3.75 -1.60
C ALA A 22 -3.79 -3.45 -1.18
N TRP A 23 -4.76 -3.76 -2.05
CA TRP A 23 -6.19 -3.54 -1.77
C TRP A 23 -6.72 -4.32 -0.55
N PRO A 24 -6.57 -5.67 -0.45
CA PRO A 24 -7.07 -6.39 0.73
C PRO A 24 -6.28 -6.06 2.00
N VAL A 25 -4.97 -5.83 1.90
CA VAL A 25 -4.14 -5.44 3.04
C VAL A 25 -4.60 -4.09 3.59
N ALA A 26 -4.87 -3.09 2.73
CA ALA A 26 -5.37 -1.80 3.15
C ALA A 26 -6.78 -1.89 3.73
N ALA A 27 -7.68 -2.67 3.12
CA ALA A 27 -9.03 -2.86 3.62
C ALA A 27 -9.06 -3.51 5.01
N PHE A 28 -8.26 -4.57 5.21
CA PHE A 28 -8.14 -5.25 6.49
C PHE A 28 -7.56 -4.31 7.56
N THR A 29 -6.48 -3.61 7.22
CA THR A 29 -5.79 -2.69 8.13
C THR A 29 -6.67 -1.48 8.51
N ALA A 30 -7.40 -0.91 7.55
CA ALA A 30 -8.34 0.19 7.79
C ALA A 30 -9.52 -0.24 8.69
N SER A 31 -10.03 -1.46 8.53
CA SER A 31 -11.09 -1.99 9.41
C SER A 31 -10.64 -2.11 10.86
N ILE A 32 -9.40 -2.59 11.09
CA ILE A 32 -8.78 -2.65 12.41
C ILE A 32 -8.61 -1.23 12.98
N TYR A 33 -8.13 -0.28 12.18
CA TYR A 33 -7.98 1.12 12.60
C TYR A 33 -9.30 1.73 13.09
N VAL A 34 -10.39 1.57 12.33
CA VAL A 34 -11.72 2.09 12.71
C VAL A 34 -12.23 1.44 14.00
N PHE A 35 -11.94 0.15 14.21
CA PHE A 35 -12.34 -0.55 15.44
C PHE A 35 -11.53 -0.13 16.67
N LEU A 36 -10.24 0.16 16.50
CA LEU A 36 -9.35 0.58 17.60
C LEU A 36 -9.40 2.08 17.90
N LEU A 37 -9.94 2.90 16.99
CA LEU A 37 -10.08 4.36 17.16
C LEU A 37 -10.73 4.79 18.50
N PRO A 38 -11.87 4.23 18.94
CA PRO A 38 -12.46 4.59 20.23
C PRO A 38 -11.61 4.15 21.42
N PHE A 39 -10.80 3.09 21.28
CA PHE A 39 -9.90 2.63 22.34
C PHE A 39 -8.66 3.51 22.46
N ALA A 40 -8.20 4.10 21.36
CA ALA A 40 -7.10 5.07 21.36
C ALA A 40 -7.43 6.32 22.18
N ALA A 41 -8.71 6.74 22.20
CA ALA A 41 -9.15 7.86 23.03
C ALA A 41 -9.02 7.61 24.55
N CYS A 42 -9.06 6.34 24.99
CA CYS A 42 -8.88 5.96 26.39
C CYS A 42 -7.44 5.55 26.76
N ILE A 43 -6.61 5.16 25.78
CA ILE A 43 -5.26 4.63 26.01
C ILE A 43 -4.25 5.35 25.09
N PRO A 44 -3.49 6.34 25.60
CA PRO A 44 -2.57 7.15 24.79
C PRO A 44 -1.38 6.34 24.22
N SER A 45 -1.02 5.21 24.81
CA SER A 45 0.00 4.30 24.25
C SER A 45 -0.45 3.63 22.94
N LEU A 46 -1.75 3.55 22.68
CA LEU A 46 -2.29 2.92 21.47
C LEU A 46 -2.10 3.82 20.23
N GLU A 47 -1.93 5.13 20.42
CA GLU A 47 -1.69 6.09 19.34
C GLU A 47 -0.45 5.75 18.52
N GLY A 48 0.62 5.25 19.16
CA GLY A 48 1.84 4.81 18.47
C GLY A 48 1.58 3.63 17.53
N THR A 49 0.74 2.67 17.95
CA THR A 49 0.37 1.53 17.11
C THR A 49 -0.53 1.94 15.94
N LEU A 50 -1.43 2.91 16.16
CA LEU A 50 -2.27 3.48 15.10
C LEU A 50 -1.44 4.22 14.03
N GLN A 51 -0.36 4.89 14.43
CA GLN A 51 0.55 5.55 13.48
C GLN A 51 1.28 4.54 12.59
N GLN A 52 1.77 3.44 13.14
CA GLN A 52 2.38 2.37 12.33
C GLN A 52 1.35 1.72 11.39
N LEU A 53 0.12 1.56 11.87
CA LEU A 53 -0.98 1.03 11.08
C LEU A 53 -1.33 1.96 9.90
N LEU A 54 -1.29 3.28 10.12
CA LEU A 54 -1.46 4.28 9.06
C LEU A 54 -0.41 4.14 7.97
N VAL A 55 0.88 4.03 8.31
CA VAL A 55 1.98 3.83 7.33
C VAL A 55 1.72 2.63 6.41
N ILE A 56 1.19 1.54 6.96
CA ILE A 56 0.83 0.34 6.20
C ILE A 56 -0.38 0.58 5.27
N VAL A 57 -1.32 1.43 5.68
CA VAL A 57 -2.47 1.84 4.85
C VAL A 57 -2.07 2.77 3.70
N GLU A 58 -0.98 3.54 3.82
CA GLU A 58 -0.49 4.42 2.75
C GLU A 58 0.38 3.69 1.71
N LEU A 59 0.79 2.47 2.03
CA LEU A 59 1.61 1.58 1.20
C LEU A 59 1.04 1.34 -0.22
N PRO A 60 -0.28 1.08 -0.41
CA PRO A 60 -0.91 1.03 -1.73
C PRO A 60 -0.77 2.33 -2.53
N LEU A 61 -0.74 3.47 -1.86
CA LEU A 61 -0.63 4.79 -2.50
C LEU A 61 0.81 5.02 -2.97
N VAL A 62 1.81 4.64 -2.17
CA VAL A 62 3.23 4.63 -2.57
C VAL A 62 3.43 3.75 -3.80
N TRP A 63 2.83 2.56 -3.77
CA TRP A 63 2.86 1.57 -4.83
C TRP A 63 2.17 2.04 -6.12
N ALA A 64 1.01 2.69 -6.01
CA ALA A 64 0.34 3.32 -7.14
C ALA A 64 1.17 4.46 -7.75
N LYS A 65 1.86 5.27 -6.92
CA LYS A 65 2.78 6.31 -7.40
C LYS A 65 3.98 5.72 -8.14
N LYS A 66 4.60 4.64 -7.63
CA LYS A 66 5.70 3.93 -8.29
C LYS A 66 5.26 3.28 -9.62
N CYS A 67 4.01 2.80 -9.69
CA CYS A 67 3.41 2.32 -10.93
C CYS A 67 3.30 3.42 -12.00
N LEU A 68 2.84 4.62 -11.64
CA LEU A 68 2.77 5.78 -12.54
C LEU A 68 4.15 6.28 -12.98
N GLN A 69 5.17 6.11 -12.13
CA GLN A 69 6.56 6.48 -12.43
C GLN A 69 7.31 5.44 -13.28
N MET A 70 6.67 4.31 -13.64
CA MET A 70 7.30 3.20 -14.38
C MET A 70 8.61 2.72 -13.73
N SER A 71 8.68 2.70 -12.39
CA SER A 71 9.87 2.26 -11.67
C SER A 71 10.07 0.75 -11.80
N PRO A 72 11.33 0.26 -11.90
CA PRO A 72 11.62 -1.17 -11.96
C PRO A 72 11.23 -1.89 -10.65
N LEU A 73 10.83 -3.17 -10.75
CA LEU A 73 10.38 -4.01 -9.62
C LEU A 73 11.44 -4.22 -8.52
N THR A 74 12.70 -3.87 -8.78
CA THR A 74 13.78 -3.97 -7.79
C THR A 74 13.63 -2.95 -6.66
N ASP A 75 12.84 -1.89 -6.85
CA ASP A 75 12.67 -0.78 -5.90
C ASP A 75 11.40 -0.92 -5.02
N CYS A 76 11.07 -2.17 -4.66
CA CYS A 76 9.93 -2.53 -3.80
C CYS A 76 10.13 -2.16 -2.31
N SER A 77 11.20 -1.46 -1.95
CA SER A 77 11.44 -0.98 -0.60
C SER A 77 10.54 0.21 -0.28
N VAL A 78 9.83 0.09 0.86
CA VAL A 78 9.15 1.19 1.56
C VAL A 78 10.15 2.16 2.18
#